data_AF-A0A560H633-F1
#
_entry.id   AF-A0A560H633-F1
#
_cell.length_a   1.000
_cell.length_b   1.000
_cell.length_c   1.000
_cell.angle_alpha   90.00
_cell.angle_beta   90.00
_cell.angle_gamma   90.00
#
_symmetry.space_group_name_H-M   'P 1'
#
loop_
_entity.id
_entity.type
_entity.pdbx_description
1 polymer ?
#
loop_
_entity_poly.entity_id
_entity_poly.type
_entity_poly.pdbx_seq_one_letter_code
_entity_poly.pdbx_strand_id
1 'polypeptide(L)'
;MAENRMLRNLAQLTGLRAVAVRCLPSTDTRLIKFEDKFRPLIEAARRQMREWHPDQTSQQVEDVLSTGLSLVKQEADQRVDEQSCDSPQVRAMLQGFELHADTDDMNLEEVMAR
;
A
#
# COMPACT_ATOMS: atom_id res chain seq x y z
N MET A 1 16.53 -5.86 -8.73
CA MET A 1 16.56 -5.58 -7.27
C MET A 1 15.64 -4.42 -6.87
N ALA A 2 15.59 -3.31 -7.62
CA ALA A 2 14.67 -2.19 -7.34
C ALA A 2 13.18 -2.57 -7.47
N GLU A 3 12.82 -3.37 -8.48
CA GLU A 3 11.45 -3.84 -8.69
C GLU A 3 10.86 -4.61 -7.51
N ASN A 4 11.54 -5.65 -7.06
CA ASN A 4 11.09 -6.44 -5.91
C ASN A 4 10.97 -5.61 -4.62
N ARG A 5 11.80 -4.57 -4.45
CA ARG A 5 11.68 -3.63 -3.32
C ARG A 5 10.42 -2.77 -3.46
N MET A 6 10.22 -2.17 -4.62
CA MET A 6 9.01 -1.39 -4.91
C MET A 6 7.75 -2.20 -4.64
N LEU A 7 7.65 -3.41 -5.21
CA LEU A 7 6.48 -4.27 -5.03
C LEU A 7 6.25 -4.67 -3.57
N ARG A 8 7.33 -4.99 -2.83
CA ARG A 8 7.24 -5.30 -1.40
C ARG A 8 6.75 -4.12 -0.57
N ASN A 9 7.30 -2.94 -0.81
CA ASN A 9 6.96 -1.73 -0.07
C ASN A 9 5.52 -1.27 -0.40
N LEU A 10 5.09 -1.39 -1.66
CA LEU A 10 3.70 -1.15 -2.07
C LEU A 10 2.73 -2.14 -1.43
N ALA A 11 3.10 -3.43 -1.37
CA ALA A 11 2.29 -4.44 -0.68
C ALA A 11 2.16 -4.08 0.81
N GLN A 12 3.25 -3.74 1.49
CA GLN A 12 3.20 -3.30 2.88
C GLN A 12 2.26 -2.10 3.06
N LEU A 13 2.45 -1.02 2.29
CA LEU A 13 1.60 0.17 2.35
C LEU A 13 0.12 -0.14 2.08
N THR A 14 -0.16 -1.06 1.15
CA THR A 14 -1.52 -1.51 0.85
C THR A 14 -2.15 -2.25 2.02
N GLY A 15 -1.39 -3.12 2.70
CA GLY A 15 -1.86 -3.81 3.89
C GLY A 15 -2.13 -2.85 5.04
N LEU A 16 -1.24 -1.88 5.26
CA LEU A 16 -1.42 -0.82 6.28
C LEU A 16 -2.67 0.01 6.00
N ARG A 17 -2.86 0.44 4.73
CA ARG A 17 -4.04 1.15 4.27
C ARG A 17 -5.32 0.36 4.52
N ALA A 18 -5.35 -0.92 4.16
CA ALA A 18 -6.52 -1.78 4.33
C ALA A 18 -6.95 -1.85 5.81
N VAL A 19 -5.99 -2.09 6.70
CA VAL A 19 -6.24 -2.08 8.14
C VAL A 19 -6.75 -0.71 8.62
N ALA A 20 -6.12 0.38 8.20
CA ALA A 20 -6.50 1.73 8.61
C ALA A 20 -7.93 2.09 8.19
N VAL A 21 -8.31 1.79 6.94
CA VAL A 21 -9.68 2.01 6.44
C VAL A 21 -10.72 1.22 7.24
N ARG A 22 -10.36 0.02 7.72
CA ARG A 22 -11.25 -0.83 8.50
C ARG A 22 -11.39 -0.39 9.96
N CYS A 23 -10.34 0.15 10.55
CA CYS A 23 -10.25 0.37 11.99
C CYS A 23 -10.33 1.84 12.42
N LEU A 24 -10.09 2.79 11.51
CA LEU A 24 -10.16 4.21 11.79
C LEU A 24 -11.44 4.83 11.21
N PRO A 25 -11.97 5.89 11.82
CA PRO A 25 -13.05 6.66 11.22
C PRO A 25 -12.66 7.19 9.84
N SER A 26 -13.60 7.24 8.90
CA SER A 26 -13.36 7.81 7.56
C SER A 26 -12.99 9.30 7.58
N THR A 27 -13.28 9.99 8.68
CA THR A 27 -12.92 11.39 8.94
C THR A 27 -11.56 11.55 9.60
N ASP A 28 -10.82 10.45 9.85
CA ASP A 28 -9.47 10.54 10.40
C ASP A 28 -8.54 11.24 9.42
N THR A 29 -7.93 12.34 9.87
CA THR A 29 -7.09 13.19 9.02
C THR A 29 -5.85 12.47 8.54
N ARG A 30 -5.35 11.47 9.28
CA ARG A 30 -4.20 10.65 8.88
C ARG A 30 -4.57 9.76 7.72
N LEU A 31 -5.77 9.20 7.72
CA LEU A 31 -6.28 8.41 6.60
C LEU A 31 -6.36 9.24 5.33
N ILE A 32 -6.92 10.45 5.42
CA ILE A 32 -7.00 11.38 4.28
C ILE A 32 -5.60 11.70 3.74
N LYS A 33 -4.67 12.12 4.62
CA LYS A 33 -3.28 12.43 4.23
C LYS A 33 -2.57 11.25 3.57
N PHE A 34 -2.77 10.04 4.10
CA PHE A 34 -2.18 8.84 3.53
C PHE A 34 -2.75 8.55 2.14
N GLU A 35 -4.06 8.62 1.94
CA GLU A 35 -4.71 8.39 0.65
C GLU A 35 -4.24 9.38 -0.44
N ASP A 36 -4.06 10.64 -0.07
CA ASP A 36 -3.60 11.70 -0.97
C ASP A 36 -2.19 11.41 -1.51
N LYS A 37 -1.35 10.73 -0.73
CA LYS A 37 0.01 10.32 -1.10
C LYS A 37 0.04 8.94 -1.77
N PHE A 38 -0.80 8.02 -1.31
CA PHE A 38 -0.81 6.63 -1.78
C PHE A 38 -1.29 6.52 -3.22
N ARG A 39 -2.31 7.28 -3.62
CA ARG A 39 -2.85 7.20 -4.99
C ARG A 39 -1.85 7.62 -6.08
N PRO A 40 -1.16 8.79 -5.98
CA PRO A 40 -0.10 9.13 -6.92
C PRO A 40 1.04 8.10 -6.94
N LEU A 41 1.37 7.51 -5.79
CA LEU A 41 2.40 6.48 -5.70
C LEU A 41 2.04 5.22 -6.49
N ILE A 42 0.79 4.75 -6.41
CA ILE A 42 0.32 3.61 -7.23
C ILE A 42 0.41 3.91 -8.72
N GLU A 43 0.04 5.12 -9.13
CA GLU A 43 0.16 5.54 -10.54
C GLU A 43 1.62 5.59 -11.01
N ALA A 44 2.52 6.10 -10.17
CA ALA A 44 3.95 6.12 -10.45
C ALA A 44 4.52 4.69 -10.57
N ALA A 45 4.13 3.80 -9.66
CA ALA A 45 4.52 2.39 -9.71
C ALA A 45 4.04 1.69 -10.98
N ARG A 46 2.80 1.96 -11.43
CA ARG A 46 2.29 1.45 -12.71
C ARG A 46 3.15 1.89 -13.88
N ARG A 47 3.53 3.18 -13.93
CA ARG A 47 4.43 3.70 -14.98
C ARG A 47 5.78 2.98 -14.93
N GLN A 48 6.37 2.86 -13.75
CA GLN A 48 7.66 2.22 -13.58
C GLN A 48 7.65 0.72 -13.96
N MET A 49 6.58 -0.01 -13.61
CA MET A 49 6.43 -1.40 -14.02
C MET A 49 6.35 -1.55 -15.55
N ARG A 50 5.67 -0.63 -16.24
CA ARG A 50 5.63 -0.63 -17.71
C ARG A 50 6.99 -0.36 -18.34
N GLU A 51 7.83 0.46 -17.70
CA GLU A 51 9.20 0.70 -18.14
C GLU A 51 10.11 -0.52 -17.95
N TRP A 52 9.93 -1.28 -16.87
CA TRP A 52 10.71 -2.50 -16.63
C TRP A 52 10.27 -3.68 -17.48
N HIS A 53 9.01 -3.72 -17.91
CA HIS A 53 8.44 -4.80 -18.71
C HIS A 53 7.94 -4.31 -20.07
N PRO A 54 8.83 -3.80 -20.96
CA PRO A 54 8.43 -3.24 -22.25
C PRO A 54 7.79 -4.27 -23.20
N ASP A 55 8.06 -5.56 -22.98
CA ASP A 55 7.50 -6.66 -23.78
C ASP A 55 6.08 -7.07 -23.34
N GLN A 56 5.57 -6.52 -22.23
CA GLN A 56 4.23 -6.77 -21.74
C GLN A 56 3.27 -5.66 -22.18
N THR A 57 2.02 -6.01 -22.43
CA THR A 57 0.98 -5.00 -22.67
C THR A 57 0.74 -4.19 -21.40
N SER A 58 0.30 -2.93 -21.57
CA SER A 58 -0.07 -2.09 -20.41
C SER A 58 -1.14 -2.76 -19.53
N GLN A 59 -2.08 -3.49 -20.13
CA GLN A 59 -3.11 -4.23 -19.40
C GLN A 59 -2.51 -5.35 -18.54
N GLN A 60 -1.58 -6.15 -19.08
CA GLN A 60 -0.95 -7.23 -18.31
C GLN A 60 -0.19 -6.69 -17.09
N VAL A 61 0.54 -5.58 -17.25
CA VAL A 61 1.24 -4.94 -16.14
C VAL A 61 0.28 -4.42 -15.07
N GLU A 62 -0.83 -3.80 -15.51
CA GLU A 62 -1.88 -3.31 -14.61
C GLU A 62 -2.57 -4.46 -13.87
N ASP A 63 -2.86 -5.57 -14.55
CA ASP A 63 -3.50 -6.75 -13.97
C ASP A 63 -2.62 -7.40 -12.92
N VAL A 64 -1.32 -7.56 -13.19
CA VAL A 64 -0.36 -8.13 -12.23
C VAL A 64 -0.28 -7.28 -10.97
N LEU A 65 -0.08 -5.97 -11.12
CA LEU A 65 0.02 -5.07 -9.96
C LEU A 65 -1.31 -5.03 -9.20
N SER A 66 -2.44 -4.85 -9.90
CA SER A 66 -3.75 -4.76 -9.28
C SER A 66 -4.13 -6.04 -8.54
N THR A 67 -3.87 -7.22 -9.14
CA THR A 67 -4.13 -8.52 -8.52
C THR A 67 -3.30 -8.69 -7.25
N GLY A 68 -1.99 -8.39 -7.32
CA GLY A 68 -1.10 -8.49 -6.16
C GLY A 68 -1.56 -7.59 -5.01
N LEU A 69 -1.88 -6.33 -5.28
CA LEU A 69 -2.34 -5.40 -4.24
C LEU A 69 -3.73 -5.78 -3.70
N SER A 70 -4.60 -6.34 -4.53
CA SER A 70 -5.93 -6.82 -4.10
C SER A 70 -5.83 -8.01 -3.15
N LEU A 71 -4.92 -8.95 -3.42
CA LEU A 71 -4.66 -10.08 -2.51
C LEU A 71 -4.15 -9.59 -1.15
N VAL A 72 -3.19 -8.66 -1.16
CA VAL A 72 -2.65 -8.10 0.10
C VAL A 72 -3.73 -7.36 0.89
N LYS A 73 -4.60 -6.59 0.22
CA LYS A 73 -5.75 -5.95 0.85
C LYS A 73 -6.68 -7.01 1.48
N GLN A 74 -6.99 -8.08 0.76
CA GLN A 74 -7.87 -9.15 1.25
C GLN A 74 -7.29 -9.85 2.48
N GLU A 75 -5.99 -10.16 2.49
CA GLU A 75 -5.31 -10.74 3.64
C GLU A 75 -5.33 -9.81 4.87
N ALA A 76 -5.16 -8.51 4.65
CA ALA A 76 -5.25 -7.52 5.70
C ALA A 76 -6.68 -7.39 6.26
N ASP A 77 -7.69 -7.36 5.38
CA ASP A 77 -9.10 -7.34 5.79
C ASP A 77 -9.45 -8.59 6.62
N GLN A 78 -9.05 -9.77 6.14
CA GLN A 78 -9.26 -11.03 6.85
C GLN A 78 -8.61 -11.02 8.24
N ARG A 79 -7.40 -10.47 8.35
CA ARG A 79 -6.73 -10.34 9.65
C ARG A 79 -7.52 -9.46 10.63
N VAL A 80 -8.13 -8.38 10.15
CA VAL A 80 -9.00 -7.53 10.98
C VAL A 80 -10.26 -8.29 11.38
N ASP A 81 -10.87 -9.05 10.47
CA ASP A 81 -12.05 -9.88 10.76
C ASP A 81 -11.76 -10.94 11.83
N GLU A 82 -10.59 -11.58 11.75
CA GLU A 82 -10.20 -12.66 12.69
C GLU A 82 -9.74 -12.14 14.06
N GLN A 83 -9.08 -10.98 14.11
CA GLN A 83 -8.36 -10.54 15.30
C GLN A 83 -8.95 -9.26 15.94
N SER A 84 -9.88 -8.58 15.27
CA SER A 84 -10.39 -7.25 15.64
C SER A 84 -9.33 -6.15 15.63
N CYS A 85 -9.78 -4.90 15.56
CA CYS A 85 -8.93 -3.71 15.56
C CYS A 85 -8.11 -3.51 16.84
N ASP A 86 -8.52 -4.12 17.95
CA ASP A 86 -7.86 -3.99 19.25
C ASP A 86 -6.74 -5.01 19.46
N SER A 87 -6.60 -6.02 18.58
CA SER A 87 -5.54 -7.02 18.71
C SER A 87 -4.14 -6.39 18.62
N PRO A 88 -3.14 -6.92 19.36
CA PRO A 88 -1.77 -6.42 19.30
C PRO A 88 -1.20 -6.37 17.87
N GLN A 89 -1.54 -7.36 17.05
CA GLN A 89 -1.06 -7.46 15.67
C GLN A 89 -1.67 -6.38 14.77
N VAL A 90 -3.00 -6.18 14.84
CA VAL A 90 -3.66 -5.15 14.04
C VAL A 90 -3.25 -3.75 14.52
N ARG A 91 -3.08 -3.56 15.83
CA ARG A 91 -2.53 -2.31 16.39
C ARG A 91 -1.11 -2.01 15.92
N ALA A 92 -0.25 -3.01 15.78
CA ALA A 92 1.09 -2.82 15.22
C ALA A 92 1.03 -2.38 13.74
N MET A 93 0.09 -2.91 12.96
CA MET A 93 -0.16 -2.44 11.59
C MET A 93 -0.71 -1.01 11.59
N LEU A 94 -1.61 -0.63 12.50
CA LEU A 94 -2.07 0.75 12.63
C LEU A 94 -0.93 1.72 12.99
N GLN A 95 -0.02 1.34 13.87
CA GLN A 95 1.17 2.14 14.18
C GLN A 95 2.07 2.31 12.95
N GLY A 96 2.26 1.24 12.16
CA GLY A 96 2.98 1.33 10.89
C GLY A 96 2.30 2.30 9.92
N PHE A 97 0.97 2.27 9.83
CA PHE A 97 0.20 3.22 9.05
C PHE A 97 0.42 4.67 9.53
N GLU A 98 0.36 4.92 10.84
CA GLU A 98 0.55 6.25 11.43
C GLU A 98 1.91 6.83 11.07
N LEU A 99 2.97 6.02 11.16
CA LEU A 99 4.32 6.42 10.75
C LEU A 99 4.35 6.89 9.30
N HIS A 100 3.64 6.23 8.39
CA HIS A 100 3.60 6.59 6.97
C HIS A 100 2.66 7.77 6.66
N ALA A 101 1.57 7.94 7.41
CA ALA A 101 0.64 9.05 7.22
C ALA A 101 1.29 10.40 7.55
N ASP A 102 2.20 10.40 8.53
CA ASP A 102 2.89 11.59 9.04
C ASP A 102 4.17 11.96 8.27
N THR A 103 4.68 11.10 7.37
CA THR A 103 5.81 11.47 6.49
C THR A 103 5.32 12.26 5.30
N ASP A 104 5.95 13.38 4.98
CA ASP A 104 5.64 14.16 3.77
C ASP A 104 6.19 13.52 2.49
N ASP A 105 7.14 12.58 2.62
CA ASP A 105 7.96 12.07 1.51
C ASP A 105 7.53 10.70 0.95
N MET A 106 6.26 10.28 1.11
CA MET A 106 5.80 9.01 0.51
C MET A 106 5.70 9.11 -1.02
N ASN A 107 6.84 8.97 -1.71
CA ASN A 107 6.99 9.00 -3.16
C ASN A 107 7.70 7.74 -3.70
N LEU A 108 7.73 7.58 -5.03
CA LEU A 108 8.24 6.35 -5.64
C LEU A 108 9.74 6.14 -5.41
N GLU A 109 10.54 7.21 -5.39
CA GLU A 109 11.98 7.11 -5.15
C GLU A 109 12.28 6.58 -3.76
N GLU A 110 11.58 7.09 -2.74
CA GLU A 110 11.69 6.56 -1.37
C GLU A 110 11.26 5.10 -1.28
N VAL A 111 10.16 4.75 -1.95
CA VAL A 111 9.63 3.38 -1.99
C VAL A 111 10.58 2.42 -2.71
N MET A 112 11.46 2.90 -3.58
CA MET A 112 12.50 2.09 -4.22
C MET A 112 13.84 2.08 -3.46
N ALA A 113 14.13 3.14 -2.71
CA ALA A 113 15.39 3.34 -1.98
C ALA A 113 15.42 2.67 -0.60
N ARG A 114 14.27 2.57 0.07
CA ARG A 114 14.09 1.85 1.34
C ARG A 114 14.05 0.33 1.12
#